data_AF-A0A7V9V4J1-F1
#
_entry.id   AF-A0A7V9V4J1-F1
#
_cell.length_a   1.000
_cell.length_b   1.000
_cell.length_c   1.000
_cell.angle_alpha   90.00
_cell.angle_beta   90.00
_cell.angle_gamma   90.00
#
_symmetry.space_group_name_H-M   'P 1'
#
loop_
_entity.id
_entity.type
_entity.pdbx_description
1 polymer ?
#
loop_
_entity_poly.entity_id
_entity_poly.type
_entity_poly.pdbx_seq_one_letter_code
_entity_poly.pdbx_strand_id
1 'polypeptide(L)'
;MGKTGFRALLSRALALAITEAPSLRAARVNAVGSLEGFAEAQVDPEEMAEGSVVLVAQLLGLLVVFIGENLTLRFVREVWPRLPVSDLAFEGDRK
;
A
#
# COMPACT_ATOMS: atom_id res chain seq x y z
N MET A 1 -1.60 20.06 4.37
CA MET A 1 -2.26 18.83 3.90
C MET A 1 -1.70 17.67 4.70
N GLY A 2 -2.33 17.33 5.82
CA GLY A 2 -1.82 16.35 6.80
C GLY A 2 -2.95 15.45 7.28
N LYS A 3 -2.63 14.18 7.57
CA LYS A 3 -3.50 13.07 8.04
C LYS A 3 -4.75 12.75 7.20
N THR A 4 -5.58 13.72 6.84
CA THR A 4 -6.81 13.51 6.05
C THR A 4 -6.51 13.04 4.62
N GLY A 5 -5.49 13.61 3.97
CA GLY A 5 -5.06 13.20 2.62
C GLY A 5 -4.47 11.79 2.62
N PHE A 6 -3.64 11.48 3.62
CA PHE A 6 -3.11 10.13 3.83
C PHE A 6 -4.22 9.11 4.08
N ARG A 7 -5.21 9.46 4.92
CA ARG A 7 -6.38 8.60 5.17
C ARG A 7 -7.17 8.31 3.89
N ALA A 8 -7.41 9.33 3.06
CA ALA A 8 -8.11 9.15 1.79
C ALA A 8 -7.32 8.25 0.82
N LEU A 9 -5.99 8.44 0.76
CA LEU A 9 -5.09 7.62 -0.04
C LEU A 9 -5.09 6.16 0.44
N LEU A 10 -4.91 5.95 1.74
CA LEU A 10 -4.88 4.61 2.34
C LEU A 10 -6.23 3.90 2.23
N SER A 11 -7.35 4.62 2.37
CA SER A 11 -8.69 4.05 2.18
C SER A 11 -8.90 3.59 0.75
N ARG A 12 -8.40 4.35 -0.24
CA ARG A 12 -8.46 3.97 -1.65
C ARG A 12 -7.56 2.79 -1.96
N ALA A 13 -6.33 2.78 -1.43
CA ALA A 13 -5.41 1.65 -1.54
C ALA A 13 -6.04 0.37 -0.99
N LEU A 14 -6.65 0.45 0.20
CA LEU A 14 -7.34 -0.68 0.83
C LEU A 14 -8.54 -1.16 0.01
N ALA A 15 -9.34 -0.23 -0.53
CA ALA A 15 -10.47 -0.60 -1.39
C ALA A 15 -10.01 -1.37 -2.63
N LEU A 16 -8.89 -0.97 -3.25
CA LEU A 16 -8.30 -1.69 -4.38
C LEU A 16 -7.73 -3.05 -3.93
N ALA A 17 -7.00 -3.08 -2.82
CA ALA A 17 -6.41 -4.30 -2.31
C ALA A 17 -7.45 -5.36 -1.95
N ILE A 18 -8.61 -4.98 -1.41
CA ILE A 18 -9.73 -5.88 -1.14
C ILE A 18 -10.28 -6.54 -2.42
N THR A 19 -10.16 -5.88 -3.58
CA THR A 19 -10.61 -6.48 -4.85
C THR A 19 -9.71 -7.60 -5.34
N GLU A 20 -8.42 -7.55 -4.99
CA GLU A 20 -7.41 -8.55 -5.37
C GLU A 20 -7.20 -9.62 -4.29
N ALA A 21 -7.23 -9.23 -3.01
CA ALA A 21 -7.10 -10.10 -1.86
C ALA A 21 -8.34 -9.95 -0.95
N PRO A 22 -9.39 -10.78 -1.13
CA PRO A 22 -10.60 -10.74 -0.32
C PRO A 22 -10.36 -10.94 1.19
N SER A 23 -9.23 -11.57 1.53
CA SER A 23 -8.70 -11.75 2.89
C SER A 23 -8.60 -10.44 3.68
N LEU A 24 -8.37 -9.33 2.96
CA LEU A 24 -8.23 -8.00 3.51
C LEU A 24 -9.54 -7.33 3.89
N ARG A 25 -10.71 -7.96 3.64
CA ARG A 25 -12.02 -7.39 3.99
C ARG A 25 -12.18 -7.12 5.49
N ALA A 26 -11.46 -7.87 6.32
CA ALA A 26 -11.43 -7.64 7.77
C ALA A 26 -10.66 -6.36 8.15
N ALA A 27 -9.73 -5.91 7.31
CA ALA A 27 -8.97 -4.71 7.54
C ALA A 27 -9.79 -3.46 7.26
N ARG A 28 -9.68 -2.46 8.14
CA ARG A 28 -10.32 -1.15 7.98
C ARG A 28 -9.34 -0.03 8.33
N VAL A 29 -9.44 1.08 7.59
CA VAL A 29 -8.72 2.31 7.95
C VAL A 29 -9.55 3.06 8.99
N ASN A 30 -8.98 3.27 10.17
CA ASN A 30 -9.62 3.98 11.25
C ASN A 30 -9.61 5.51 11.02
N ALA A 31 -10.31 6.25 11.88
CA ALA A 31 -10.45 7.70 11.77
C ALA A 31 -9.10 8.46 11.83
N VAL A 32 -8.08 7.84 12.43
CA VAL A 32 -6.72 8.37 12.61
C VAL A 32 -5.81 8.05 11.40
N GLY A 33 -6.26 7.19 10.49
CA GLY A 33 -5.48 6.73 9.33
C GLY A 33 -4.60 5.52 9.63
N SER A 34 -4.90 4.76 10.68
CA SER A 34 -4.25 3.48 11.00
C SER A 34 -5.10 2.30 10.49
N LEU A 35 -4.45 1.18 10.21
CA LEU A 35 -5.12 -0.08 9.86
C LEU A 35 -5.54 -0.82 11.14
N GLU A 36 -6.84 -1.07 11.28
CA GLU A 36 -7.47 -1.86 12.34
C GLU A 36 -8.08 -3.14 11.74
N GLY A 37 -8.30 -4.18 12.55
CA GLY A 37 -8.85 -5.46 12.09
C GLY A 37 -7.91 -6.29 11.23
N PHE A 38 -6.72 -5.76 10.88
CA PHE A 38 -5.68 -6.49 10.15
C PHE A 38 -5.01 -7.53 11.07
N ALA A 39 -4.47 -7.13 12.23
CA ALA A 39 -3.78 -8.05 13.15
C ALA A 39 -4.72 -8.93 14.00
N GLU A 40 -6.01 -8.60 14.04
CA GLU A 40 -7.01 -9.24 14.90
C GLU A 40 -7.86 -10.28 14.15
N ALA A 41 -7.78 -10.27 12.81
CA ALA A 41 -8.46 -11.26 12.00
C ALA A 41 -7.73 -12.60 12.17
N GLN A 42 -8.49 -13.66 12.53
CA GLN A 42 -8.00 -15.04 12.51
C GLN A 42 -7.88 -15.55 11.06
N VAL A 43 -7.12 -14.83 10.25
CA VAL A 43 -6.82 -15.17 8.86
C VAL A 43 -5.50 -15.92 8.85
N ASP A 44 -5.36 -16.87 7.93
CA ASP A 44 -4.12 -17.61 7.75
C ASP A 44 -2.92 -16.65 7.58
N PRO A 45 -1.81 -16.87 8.29
CA PRO A 45 -0.65 -15.96 8.25
C PRO A 45 -0.10 -15.71 6.84
N GLU A 46 -0.22 -16.71 5.96
CA GLU A 46 0.19 -16.64 4.56
C GLU A 46 -0.75 -15.73 3.75
N GLU A 47 -2.05 -15.89 3.93
CA GLU A 47 -3.09 -15.07 3.30
C GLU A 47 -3.06 -13.61 3.80
N MET A 48 -2.66 -13.42 5.07
CA MET A 48 -2.36 -12.12 5.66
C MET A 48 -1.12 -11.47 5.04
N ALA A 49 -0.05 -12.25 4.84
CA ALA A 49 1.18 -11.76 4.23
C ALA A 49 0.93 -11.34 2.78
N GLU A 50 0.23 -12.16 1.99
CA GLU A 50 -0.16 -11.84 0.63
C GLU A 50 -1.01 -10.57 0.57
N GLY A 51 -2.03 -10.47 1.42
CA GLY A 51 -2.85 -9.26 1.51
C GLY A 51 -2.04 -8.00 1.89
N SER A 52 -1.07 -8.13 2.79
CA SER A 52 -0.19 -7.00 3.16
C SER A 52 0.64 -6.50 1.98
N VAL A 53 1.13 -7.42 1.15
CA VAL A 53 1.91 -7.11 -0.06
C VAL A 53 1.03 -6.40 -1.08
N VAL A 54 -0.18 -6.92 -1.34
CA VAL A 54 -1.14 -6.30 -2.27
C VAL A 54 -1.53 -4.88 -1.79
N LEU A 55 -1.76 -4.70 -0.49
CA LEU A 55 -2.07 -3.38 0.07
C LEU A 55 -0.95 -2.37 -0.12
N VAL A 56 0.30 -2.78 0.17
CA VAL A 56 1.47 -1.92 -0.02
C VAL A 56 1.68 -1.62 -1.51
N ALA A 57 1.51 -2.60 -2.40
CA ALA A 57 1.61 -2.42 -3.84
C ALA A 57 0.59 -1.40 -4.35
N GLN A 58 -0.68 -1.49 -3.92
CA GLN A 58 -1.72 -0.54 -4.30
C GLN A 58 -1.47 0.87 -3.75
N LEU A 59 -0.94 0.99 -2.53
CA LEU A 59 -0.56 2.28 -1.95
C LEU A 59 0.57 2.94 -2.74
N LEU A 60 1.63 2.18 -3.04
CA LEU A 60 2.75 2.67 -3.85
C LEU A 60 2.30 3.02 -5.27
N GLY A 61 1.45 2.20 -5.89
CA GLY A 61 0.87 2.49 -7.21
C GLY A 61 0.11 3.81 -7.23
N LEU A 62 -0.69 4.10 -6.20
CA LEU A 62 -1.35 5.41 -6.09
C LEU A 62 -0.36 6.55 -5.90
N LEU A 63 0.74 6.37 -5.15
CA LEU A 63 1.79 7.38 -5.05
C LEU A 63 2.44 7.63 -6.42
N VAL A 64 2.75 6.59 -7.18
CA VAL A 64 3.27 6.73 -8.56
C VAL A 64 2.31 7.55 -9.43
N VAL A 65 1.00 7.30 -9.33
CA VAL A 65 -0.02 8.06 -10.08
C VAL A 65 -0.09 9.53 -9.65
N PHE A 66 0.05 9.84 -8.35
CA PHE A 66 -0.12 11.21 -7.84
C PHE A 66 1.14 12.07 -7.92
N ILE A 67 2.31 11.50 -7.61
CA ILE A 67 3.59 12.24 -7.50
C ILE A 67 4.65 11.75 -8.49
N GLY A 68 4.36 10.72 -9.28
CA GLY A 68 5.30 10.13 -10.22
C GLY A 68 6.19 9.04 -9.60
N GLU A 69 6.76 8.22 -10.46
CA GLU A 69 7.62 7.09 -10.07
C GLU A 69 8.88 7.55 -9.36
N ASN A 70 9.57 8.58 -9.89
CA ASN A 70 10.85 9.02 -9.35
C ASN A 70 10.76 9.50 -7.90
N LEU A 71 9.71 10.28 -7.57
CA LEU A 71 9.49 10.75 -6.21
C LEU A 71 9.06 9.59 -5.29
N THR A 72 8.21 8.69 -5.79
CA THR A 72 7.79 7.50 -5.03
C THR A 72 8.98 6.62 -4.66
N LEU A 73 9.85 6.29 -5.63
CA LEU A 73 11.08 5.53 -5.40
C LEU A 73 12.02 6.24 -4.43
N ARG A 74 12.13 7.57 -4.50
CA ARG A 74 12.95 8.34 -3.56
C ARG A 74 12.44 8.21 -2.12
N PHE A 75 11.12 8.30 -1.90
CA PHE A 75 10.52 8.09 -0.58
C PHE A 75 10.70 6.66 -0.09
N VAL A 76 10.49 5.66 -0.95
CA VAL A 76 10.71 4.25 -0.58
C VAL A 76 12.16 4.03 -0.17
N ARG A 77 13.14 4.62 -0.85
CA ARG A 77 14.55 4.54 -0.46
C ARG A 77 14.86 5.24 0.85
N GLU A 78 14.19 6.34 1.15
CA GLU A 78 14.38 7.07 2.40
C GLU A 78 13.91 6.25 3.60
N VAL A 79 12.78 5.53 3.44
CA VAL A 79 12.21 4.67 4.49
C VAL A 79 12.85 3.27 4.52
N TRP A 80 13.16 2.69 3.36
CA TRP A 80 13.82 1.39 3.18
C TRP A 80 15.15 1.53 2.43
N PRO A 81 16.21 2.01 3.10
CA PRO A 81 17.51 2.24 2.45
C PRO A 81 18.21 0.96 1.99
N ARG A 82 17.78 -0.21 2.46
CA ARG A 82 18.36 -1.51 2.09
C ARG A 82 17.67 -2.19 0.91
N LEU A 83 16.59 -1.61 0.39
CA LEU A 83 15.85 -2.22 -0.71
C LEU A 83 16.52 -1.86 -2.06
N PRO A 84 16.94 -2.86 -2.86
CA PRO A 84 17.49 -2.60 -4.19
C PRO A 84 16.39 -2.06 -5.13
N VAL A 85 16.65 -0.90 -5.73
CA VAL A 85 15.68 -0.18 -6.59
C VAL A 85 15.34 -0.96 -7.87
N SER A 86 16.25 -1.83 -8.31
CA SER A 86 16.08 -2.70 -9.47
C SER A 86 14.82 -3.57 -9.38
N ASP A 87 14.41 -3.92 -8.16
CA ASP A 87 13.26 -4.80 -7.91
C ASP A 87 11.93 -4.02 -7.83
N LEU A 88 11.97 -2.69 -7.88
CA LEU A 88 10.80 -1.80 -7.77
C LEU A 88 10.40 -1.15 -9.10
N ALA A 89 10.90 -1.63 -10.24
CA ALA A 89 10.51 -1.07 -11.54
C ALA A 89 8.98 -1.15 -11.69
N PHE A 90 8.32 0.00 -11.60
CA PHE A 90 6.89 0.06 -11.87
C PHE A 90 6.77 -0.01 -13.40
N GLU A 91 6.01 -0.98 -13.91
CA GLU A 91 5.91 -1.31 -15.34
C GLU A 91 5.12 -0.25 -16.15
N GLY A 92 5.39 1.03 -15.89
CA GLY A 92 4.73 2.21 -16.45
C GLY A 92 5.60 3.06 -17.37
N ASP A 93 6.92 2.84 -17.44
CA ASP A 93 7.79 3.50 -18.44
C ASP A 93 7.98 2.60 -19.67
N ARG A 94 6.89 2.32 -20.38
CA ARG A 94 6.95 2.03 -21.82
C ARG A 94 6.12 3.08 -22.53
N LYS A 95 6.77 4.20 -22.82
CA LYS A 95 6.29 5.24 -23.73
C LYS A 95 6.54 4.82 -25.18
#